data_AF-A0A4Q3TFH9-F1
#
_entry.id   AF-A0A4Q3TFH9-F1
#
_cell.length_a   1.000
_cell.length_b   1.000
_cell.length_c   1.000
_cell.angle_alpha   90.00
_cell.angle_beta   90.00
_cell.angle_gamma   90.00
#
_symmetry.space_group_name_H-M   'P 1'
#
loop_
_entity.id
_entity.type
_entity.pdbx_description
1 polymer ?
#
loop_
_entity_poly.entity_id
_entity_poly.type
_entity_poly.pdbx_seq_one_letter_code
_entity_poly.pdbx_strand_id
1 'polypeptide(L)' 'MRKLLLGIDSISTFIGKCAAWAVVGLTVLISWEVFSRYALNRPHAWVLDAQIMLYGTLFMLAGAYTLSK' A
#
# COMPACT_ATOMS: atom_id res chain seq x y z
N MET A 1 -16.96 -16.83 -22.57
CA MET A 1 -17.30 -16.26 -21.25
C MET A 1 -16.39 -16.74 -20.11
N ARG A 2 -16.07 -18.04 -19.98
CA ARG A 2 -15.23 -18.56 -18.86
C ARG A 2 -13.78 -18.03 -18.80
N LYS A 3 -13.13 -17.80 -19.95
CA LYS A 3 -11.75 -17.28 -20.02
C LYS A 3 -11.62 -15.82 -19.57
N LEU A 4 -12.66 -15.01 -19.79
CA LEU A 4 -12.68 -13.61 -19.33
C LEU A 4 -12.82 -13.53 -17.81
N LEU A 5 -13.68 -14.36 -17.22
CA LEU A 5 -13.84 -14.45 -15.77
C LEU A 5 -12.55 -14.89 -15.08
N LEU A 6 -11.86 -15.90 -15.61
CA LEU A 6 -10.56 -16.35 -15.07
C LEU A 6 -9.46 -15.29 -15.20
N GLY A 7 -9.49 -14.46 -16.25
CA GLY A 7 -8.56 -13.35 -16.41
C GLY A 7 -8.79 -12.25 -15.37
N ILE A 8 -10.06 -11.90 -15.10
CA ILE A 8 -10.43 -10.91 -14.08
C ILE A 8 -10.05 -11.41 -12.67
N ASP A 9 -10.29 -12.68 -12.38
CA ASP A 9 -9.91 -13.32 -11.10
C ASP A 9 -8.38 -13.25 -10.86
N SER A 10 -7.59 -13.50 -11.92
CA SER A 10 -6.14 -13.39 -11.85
C SER A 10 -5.66 -11.95 -11.66
N ILE A 11 -6.33 -10.97 -12.27
CA ILE A 11 -6.01 -9.54 -12.11
C ILE A 11 -6.34 -9.08 -10.69
N SER A 12 -7.52 -9.43 -10.16
CA SER A 12 -7.87 -9.18 -8.77
C SER A 12 -6.82 -9.78 -7.84
N THR A 13 -6.44 -11.05 -8.06
CA THR A 13 -5.42 -11.73 -7.23
C THR A 13 -4.07 -11.02 -7.26
N PHE A 14 -3.68 -10.49 -8.43
CA PHE A 14 -2.46 -9.71 -8.58
C PHE A 14 -2.52 -8.37 -7.83
N ILE A 15 -3.64 -7.66 -7.93
CA ILE A 15 -3.86 -6.39 -7.23
C ILE A 15 -3.78 -6.58 -5.71
N GLY A 16 -4.35 -7.66 -5.17
CA GLY A 16 -4.23 -7.98 -3.74
C GLY A 16 -2.80 -8.26 -3.29
N LYS A 17 -2.02 -8.97 -4.11
CA LYS A 17 -0.58 -9.17 -3.83
C LYS A 17 0.19 -7.84 -3.85
N CYS A 18 -0.10 -6.98 -4.83
CA CYS A 18 0.50 -5.63 -4.88
C CYS A 18 0.13 -4.79 -3.65
N ALA A 19 -1.12 -4.86 -3.19
CA ALA A 19 -1.56 -4.17 -1.98
C ALA A 19 -0.82 -4.68 -0.72
N ALA A 20 -0.63 -5.99 -0.59
CA ALA A 20 0.14 -6.56 0.52
C ALA A 20 1.59 -6.06 0.52
N TRP A 21 2.24 -5.96 -0.64
CA TRP A 21 3.58 -5.40 -0.77
C TRP A 21 3.63 -3.89 -0.49
N ALA A 22 2.57 -3.14 -0.82
CA ALA A 22 2.49 -1.72 -0.54
C ALA A 22 2.49 -1.41 0.97
N VAL A 23 1.95 -2.29 1.83
CA VAL A 23 2.04 -2.16 3.30
C VAL A 23 3.49 -2.21 3.78
N VAL A 24 4.30 -3.11 3.20
CA VAL A 24 5.73 -3.22 3.53
C VAL A 24 6.47 -1.96 3.09
N GLY A 25 6.20 -1.47 1.88
CA GLY A 25 6.77 -0.21 1.39
C GLY A 25 6.42 0.98 2.27
N LEU A 26 5.17 1.05 2.74
CA LEU A 26 4.71 2.07 3.69
C LEU A 26 5.51 1.98 4.99
N THR A 27 5.65 0.78 5.57
CA THR A 27 6.41 0.55 6.80
C THR A 27 7.86 1.06 6.68
N VAL A 28 8.53 0.73 5.58
CA VAL A 28 9.91 1.20 5.31
C VAL A 28 9.97 2.72 5.20
N LEU A 29 8.99 3.34 4.54
CA LEU A 29 8.91 4.80 4.37
C LEU A 29 8.72 5.52 5.73
N ILE A 30 7.92 4.97 6.64
CA ILE A 30 7.80 5.47 8.03
C ILE A 30 9.11 5.32 8.77
N SER A 31 9.71 4.13 8.73
CA SER A 31 10.99 3.87 9.40
C SER A 31 12.10 4.79 8.89
N TRP A 32 12.12 5.07 7.58
CA TRP A 32 13.04 6.03 6.98
C TRP A 32 12.82 7.45 7.49
N GLU A 33 11.57 7.90 7.63
CA GLU A 33 11.31 9.23 8.17
C GLU A 33 11.70 9.35 9.64
N VAL A 34 11.36 8.35 10.45
CA VAL A 34 11.80 8.27 11.85
C VAL A 34 13.32 8.36 11.91
N PHE A 35 14.03 7.54 11.12
CA PHE A 35 15.49 7.60 11.03
C PHE A 35 16.00 8.98 10.58
N SER A 36 15.40 9.59 9.54
CA SER A 36 15.81 10.90 9.03
C SER A 36 15.59 12.02 10.05
N ARG A 37 14.50 11.95 10.81
CA ARG A 37 14.21 12.93 11.88
C ARG A 37 15.14 12.77 13.06
N TYR A 38 15.37 11.54 13.54
CA TYR A 38 16.14 11.31 14.77
C TYR A 38 17.66 11.21 14.54
N ALA A 39 18.12 10.64 13.42
CA ALA A 39 19.54 10.45 13.13
C ALA A 39 20.12 11.55 12.22
N LEU A 40 19.38 11.99 11.21
CA LEU A 40 19.85 12.98 10.23
C LEU A 40 19.38 14.42 10.55
N ASN A 41 18.47 14.58 11.52
CA ASN A 41 17.86 15.86 11.92
C ASN A 41 17.30 16.67 10.73
N ARG A 42 16.92 15.98 9.64
CA ARG A 42 16.32 16.56 8.43
C ARG A 42 14.89 16.03 8.27
N PRO A 43 13.88 16.76 8.77
CA PRO A 43 12.49 16.39 8.57
C PRO A 43 12.07 16.63 7.12
N HIS A 44 11.32 15.68 6.56
CA HIS A 44 10.74 15.78 5.22
C HIS A 44 9.24 16.06 5.36
N ALA A 45 8.79 17.28 5.01
CA ALA A 45 7.40 17.69 5.21
C ALA A 45 6.38 16.85 4.40
N TRP A 46 6.78 16.36 3.22
CA TRP A 46 5.91 15.60 2.32
C TRP A 46 5.61 14.17 2.77
N VAL A 47 6.38 13.64 3.72
CA VAL A 47 6.24 12.22 4.08
C VAL A 47 4.96 11.97 4.87
N LEU A 48 4.51 12.94 5.66
CA LEU A 48 3.22 12.88 6.34
C LEU A 48 2.07 12.79 5.33
N ASP A 49 2.08 13.63 4.29
CA ASP A 49 1.05 13.63 3.25
C ASP A 49 1.08 12.30 2.47
N ALA A 50 2.28 11.80 2.15
CA ALA A 50 2.47 10.52 1.49
C ALA A 50 1.96 9.34 2.34
N GLN A 51 2.22 9.34 3.65
CA GLN A 51 1.70 8.33 4.58
C GLN A 51 0.17 8.32 4.58
N ILE A 52 -0.47 9.49 4.69
CA ILE A 52 -1.94 9.60 4.79
C ILE A 52 -2.59 9.09 3.49
N MET A 53 -2.08 9.50 2.33
CA MET A 53 -2.62 9.05 1.04
C MET A 53 -2.41 7.54 0.81
N LEU A 54 -1.24 7.02 1.16
CA LEU A 54 -0.96 5.57 1.04
C LEU A 54 -1.79 4.75 2.03
N TYR A 55 -1.99 5.22 3.26
CA TYR A 55 -2.89 4.57 4.22
C TYR A 55 -4.32 4.52 3.71
N GLY A 56 -4.83 5.62 3.16
CA GLY A 56 -6.17 5.66 2.57
C GLY A 56 -6.31 4.70 1.37
N THR A 57 -5.28 4.64 0.52
CA THR A 57 -5.22 3.72 -0.63
C THR A 57 -5.22 2.26 -0.18
N LEU A 58 -4.39 1.91 0.81
CA LEU A 58 -4.33 0.57 1.38
C LEU A 58 -5.63 0.18 2.07
N PHE A 59 -6.30 1.10 2.77
CA PHE A 59 -7.57 0.82 3.42
C PHE A 59 -8.67 0.48 2.41
N MET A 60 -8.77 1.25 1.31
CA MET A 60 -9.75 0.99 0.25
C MET A 60 -9.46 -0.31 -0.51
N LEU A 61 -8.19 -0.62 -0.79
CA LEU A 61 -7.76 -1.86 -1.44
C LEU A 61 -7.92 -3.09 -0.55
N ALA A 62 -7.57 -2.97 0.73
CA ALA A 62 -7.74 -4.05 1.71
C ALA A 62 -9.22 -4.36 1.92
N GLY A 63 -10.08 -3.34 2.04
CA GLY A 63 -11.53 -3.51 2.19
C GLY A 63 -12.16 -4.28 1.02
N ALA A 64 -11.77 -3.96 -0.22
CA ALA A 64 -12.23 -4.69 -1.40
C ALA A 64 -11.73 -6.15 -1.43
N TYR A 65 -10.49 -6.39 -1.01
CA TYR A 65 -9.90 -7.73 -1.03
C TYR A 65 -10.45 -8.63 0.08
N THR A 66 -10.77 -8.08 1.27
CA THR A 66 -11.47 -8.81 2.33
C THR A 66 -12.92 -9.12 1.99
N LEU A 67 -13.58 -8.30 1.15
CA LEU A 67 -14.96 -8.52 0.72
C LEU A 67 -15.07 -9.50 -0.47
N SER A 68 -13.99 -9.66 -1.23
CA SER A 68 -13.91 -10.58 -2.37
C SER A 68 -13.71 -12.05 -1.97
N LYS A 69 -13.44 -12.34 -0.70
CA LYS A 69 -13.23 -13.70 -0.19
C LYS A 69 -14.33 -14.09 0.78
#